data_AF-A0A1I1KAW1-F1
#
_entry.id   AF-A0A1I1KAW1-F1
#
_cell.length_a   1.000
_cell.length_b   1.000
_cell.length_c   1.000
_cell.angle_alpha   90.00
_cell.angle_beta   90.00
_cell.angle_gamma   90.00
#
_symmetry.space_group_name_H-M   'P 1'
#
loop_
_entity.id
_entity.type
_entity.pdbx_description
1 polymer ?
#
loop_
_entity_poly.entity_id
_entity_poly.type
_entity_poly.pdbx_seq_one_letter_code
_entity_poly.pdbx_strand_id
1 'polypeptide(L)'
;MNMNIETAHLDVPRDFEVACGLFGIPVPGFLQLIVDHCCFIHAHMGDTSEFDMATKAFLEADRQLGEKEIKPATHLSESQRERFIRLLRQMVGTATNRNYSKSTRRKKGKVLAEKLFDTFSAGLEIKDVVYYDEETKIQLSKDFLLMTLLHQRTPIELLNAIMKRISYAELGARVHLKQEDYNPAMVFFTRVMEGYGGIRDETYLESEAFKIFLMDLQEFRARYFFYRNLEDRIYMYRERLEENYQRIKNPYLNEDYD
;
A
#
# COMPACT_ATOMS: atom_id res chain seq x y z
N MET A 1 -14.12 -27.91 -7.73
CA MET A 1 -12.95 -27.75 -6.84
C MET A 1 -13.16 -26.43 -6.12
N ASN A 2 -13.52 -26.49 -4.84
CA ASN A 2 -14.00 -25.32 -4.09
C ASN A 2 -12.82 -24.38 -3.79
N MET A 3 -12.78 -23.25 -4.47
CA MET A 3 -11.96 -22.11 -4.06
C MET A 3 -12.72 -21.37 -2.97
N ASN A 4 -12.24 -21.46 -1.73
CA ASN A 4 -12.64 -20.51 -0.69
C ASN A 4 -12.14 -19.13 -1.12
N ILE A 5 -13.03 -18.32 -1.68
CA ILE A 5 -12.87 -16.86 -1.75
C ILE A 5 -13.73 -16.30 -0.61
N GLU A 6 -13.28 -16.52 0.61
CA GLU A 6 -13.56 -15.61 1.72
C GLU A 6 -12.38 -14.63 1.65
N THR A 7 -12.56 -13.36 1.31
CA THR A 7 -13.09 -12.38 2.24
C THR A 7 -13.79 -11.22 1.51
N ALA A 8 -15.05 -10.97 1.84
CA ALA A 8 -15.76 -9.74 1.48
C ALA A 8 -15.30 -8.52 2.35
N HIS A 9 -14.19 -8.67 3.09
CA HIS A 9 -13.68 -7.75 4.09
C HIS A 9 -12.17 -7.55 3.96
N LEU A 10 -11.66 -6.44 4.50
CA LEU A 10 -10.23 -6.21 4.61
C LEU A 10 -9.63 -7.19 5.63
N ASP A 11 -8.62 -7.94 5.18
CA ASP A 11 -7.87 -8.91 6.00
C ASP A 11 -6.52 -8.27 6.31
N VAL A 12 -6.43 -7.61 7.47
CA VAL A 12 -5.23 -6.88 7.90
C VAL A 12 -4.18 -7.88 8.36
N PRO A 13 -3.07 -8.07 7.62
CA PRO A 13 -2.04 -9.02 8.02
C PRO A 13 -1.37 -8.59 9.31
N ARG A 14 -1.03 -9.56 10.18
CA ARG A 14 -0.45 -9.26 11.49
C ARG A 14 0.85 -8.45 11.41
N ASP A 15 1.76 -8.82 10.50
CA ASP A 15 3.02 -8.08 10.27
C ASP A 15 2.77 -6.60 9.97
N PHE A 16 1.73 -6.31 9.19
CA PHE A 16 1.35 -4.95 8.83
C PHE A 16 0.69 -4.22 10.01
N GLU A 17 -0.22 -4.87 10.74
CA GLU A 17 -0.85 -4.31 11.95
C GLU A 17 0.18 -3.92 13.02
N VAL A 18 1.14 -4.82 13.27
CA VAL A 18 2.26 -4.61 14.20
C VAL A 18 3.11 -3.43 13.75
N ALA A 19 3.52 -3.40 12.47
CA ALA A 19 4.31 -2.29 11.93
C ALA A 19 3.55 -0.95 12.07
N CYS A 20 2.28 -0.91 11.68
CA CYS A 20 1.43 0.26 11.84
C CYS A 20 1.41 0.74 13.30
N GLY A 21 1.11 -0.14 14.24
CA GLY A 21 1.01 0.23 15.65
C GLY A 21 2.33 0.68 16.28
N LEU A 22 3.43 -0.01 15.99
CA LEU A 22 4.76 0.36 16.50
C LEU A 22 5.18 1.77 16.08
N PHE A 23 4.79 2.21 14.87
CA PHE A 23 5.13 3.52 14.32
C PHE A 23 4.00 4.56 14.44
N GLY A 24 2.94 4.26 15.19
CA GLY A 24 1.83 5.18 15.44
C GLY A 24 1.01 5.49 14.18
N ILE A 25 0.97 4.59 13.21
CA ILE A 25 0.25 4.78 11.94
C ILE A 25 -1.09 4.04 12.02
N PRO A 26 -2.24 4.73 11.96
CA PRO A 26 -3.53 4.07 11.90
C PRO A 26 -3.69 3.36 10.55
N VAL A 27 -4.03 2.07 10.59
CA VAL A 27 -4.28 1.25 9.40
C VAL A 27 -5.22 1.93 8.40
N PRO A 28 -6.43 2.41 8.78
CA PRO A 28 -7.32 3.08 7.83
C PRO A 28 -6.71 4.35 7.24
N GLY A 29 -5.92 5.10 8.02
CA GLY A 29 -5.21 6.29 7.53
C GLY A 29 -4.16 5.93 6.48
N PHE A 30 -3.41 4.85 6.68
CA PHE A 30 -2.45 4.35 5.68
C PHE A 30 -3.16 3.92 4.39
N LEU A 31 -4.26 3.16 4.52
CA LEU A 31 -5.03 2.68 3.37
C LEU A 31 -5.66 3.82 2.58
N GLN A 32 -6.20 4.84 3.25
CA GLN A 32 -6.68 6.04 2.58
C GLN A 32 -5.54 6.75 1.85
N LEU A 33 -4.39 6.93 2.52
CA LEU A 33 -3.25 7.64 1.95
C LEU A 33 -2.71 6.95 0.70
N ILE A 34 -2.54 5.62 0.70
CA ILE A 34 -2.04 4.90 -0.49
C ILE A 34 -3.04 4.95 -1.65
N VAL A 35 -4.35 4.91 -1.36
CA VAL A 35 -5.42 5.06 -2.36
C VAL A 35 -5.42 6.45 -3.00
N ASP A 36 -5.23 7.50 -2.20
CA ASP A 36 -5.17 8.89 -2.66
C ASP A 36 -3.91 9.19 -3.48
N HIS A 37 -2.82 8.46 -3.22
CA HIS A 37 -1.55 8.60 -3.94
C HIS A 37 -1.43 7.67 -5.15
N CYS A 38 -2.31 6.68 -5.28
CA CYS A 38 -2.41 5.89 -6.49
C CYS A 38 -2.84 6.78 -7.67
N CYS A 39 -2.01 6.85 -8.71
CA CYS A 39 -2.24 7.76 -9.83
C CYS A 39 -1.91 7.06 -11.14
N PHE A 40 -2.92 6.87 -11.99
CA PHE A 40 -2.82 6.01 -13.17
C PHE A 40 -1.73 6.45 -14.15
N ILE A 41 -1.45 7.75 -14.26
CA ILE A 41 -0.35 8.23 -15.11
C ILE A 41 1.02 7.69 -14.68
N HIS A 42 1.19 7.36 -13.40
CA HIS A 42 2.41 6.75 -12.87
C HIS A 42 2.60 5.28 -13.25
N ALA A 43 1.60 4.63 -13.85
CA ALA A 43 1.81 3.35 -14.54
C ALA A 43 2.65 3.50 -15.82
N HIS A 44 2.76 4.72 -16.36
CA HIS A 44 3.45 5.01 -17.62
C HIS A 44 4.59 6.03 -17.47
N MET A 45 4.87 6.47 -16.25
CA MET A 45 5.96 7.38 -15.95
C MET A 45 6.76 6.85 -14.77
N GLY A 46 8.08 7.03 -14.80
CA GLY A 46 8.92 6.72 -13.65
C GLY A 46 9.31 8.00 -12.92
N ASP A 47 9.09 8.04 -11.62
CA ASP A 47 9.88 8.89 -10.72
C ASP A 47 10.19 8.21 -9.38
N THR A 48 10.40 9.01 -8.33
CA THR A 48 10.72 8.56 -6.96
C THR A 48 9.80 9.25 -5.96
N SER A 49 8.65 9.76 -6.42
CA SER A 49 7.64 10.37 -5.57
C SER A 49 6.74 9.30 -4.95
N GLU A 50 6.01 9.69 -3.92
CA GLU A 50 5.07 8.83 -3.20
C GLU A 50 3.93 8.38 -4.11
N PHE A 51 3.55 9.18 -5.11
CA PHE A 51 2.60 8.78 -6.15
C PHE A 51 3.11 7.62 -7.01
N ASP A 52 4.39 7.65 -7.37
CA ASP A 52 5.04 6.58 -8.13
C ASP A 52 5.15 5.31 -7.29
N MET A 53 5.56 5.44 -6.03
CA MET A 53 5.64 4.32 -5.08
C MET A 53 4.27 3.67 -4.85
N ALA A 54 3.21 4.45 -4.57
CA ALA A 54 1.86 3.94 -4.39
C ALA A 54 1.33 3.24 -5.64
N THR A 55 1.54 3.83 -6.82
CA THR A 55 1.09 3.23 -8.08
C THR A 55 1.86 1.94 -8.41
N LYS A 56 3.17 1.89 -8.15
CA LYS A 56 3.97 0.66 -8.31
C LYS A 56 3.62 -0.39 -7.27
N ALA A 57 3.25 0.00 -6.05
CA ALA A 57 2.77 -0.92 -5.01
C ALA A 57 1.52 -1.64 -5.48
N PHE A 58 0.58 -0.92 -6.10
CA PHE A 58 -0.57 -1.53 -6.75
C PHE A 58 -0.17 -2.53 -7.83
N LEU A 59 0.69 -2.14 -8.77
CA LEU A 59 1.07 -2.99 -9.91
C LEU A 59 1.80 -4.26 -9.45
N GLU A 60 2.64 -4.15 -8.42
CA GLU A 60 3.29 -5.30 -7.82
C GLU A 60 2.30 -6.21 -7.09
N ALA A 61 1.36 -5.64 -6.33
CA ALA A 61 0.33 -6.38 -5.64
C ALA A 61 -0.57 -7.15 -6.63
N ASP A 62 -0.99 -6.53 -7.74
CA ASP A 62 -1.77 -7.20 -8.78
C ASP A 62 -1.00 -8.38 -9.40
N ARG A 63 0.29 -8.20 -9.70
CA ARG A 63 1.15 -9.27 -10.24
C ARG A 63 1.21 -10.49 -9.30
N GLN A 64 1.15 -10.28 -7.99
CA GLN A 64 1.21 -11.35 -7.00
C GLN A 64 -0.11 -12.08 -6.78
N LEU A 65 -1.23 -11.45 -7.12
CA LEU A 65 -2.54 -12.10 -7.16
C LEU A 65 -2.66 -13.11 -8.32
N GLY A 66 -1.57 -13.37 -9.04
CA GLY A 66 -1.48 -14.31 -10.16
C GLY A 66 -2.06 -13.76 -11.45
N GLU A 67 -1.85 -14.48 -12.55
CA GLU A 67 -2.46 -14.12 -13.82
C GLU A 67 -3.98 -14.35 -13.77
N LYS A 68 -4.73 -13.35 -14.22
CA LYS A 68 -6.18 -13.44 -14.39
C LYS A 68 -6.48 -13.25 -15.87
N GLU A 69 -7.33 -14.11 -16.41
CA GLU A 69 -7.83 -13.92 -17.78
C GLU A 69 -8.65 -12.62 -17.84
N ILE A 70 -8.13 -11.62 -18.55
CA ILE A 70 -8.78 -10.33 -18.74
C ILE A 70 -9.89 -10.50 -19.77
N LYS A 71 -11.14 -10.43 -19.31
CA LYS A 71 -12.30 -10.52 -20.20
C LYS A 71 -12.50 -9.22 -20.99
N PRO A 72 -12.94 -9.26 -22.26
CA PRO A 72 -13.25 -8.04 -22.99
C PRO A 72 -14.35 -7.22 -22.30
N ALA A 73 -14.21 -5.89 -22.28
CA ALA A 73 -15.23 -4.96 -21.78
C ALA A 73 -16.43 -4.89 -22.75
N THR A 74 -17.34 -5.86 -22.66
CA THR A 74 -18.49 -6.01 -23.58
C THR A 74 -19.58 -4.95 -23.38
N HIS A 75 -19.65 -4.32 -22.21
CA HIS A 75 -20.64 -3.31 -21.86
C HIS A 75 -20.47 -1.97 -22.59
N LEU A 76 -19.28 -1.69 -23.13
CA LEU A 76 -19.01 -0.44 -23.83
C LEU A 76 -19.47 -0.49 -25.29
N SER A 77 -20.14 0.58 -25.73
CA SER A 77 -20.45 0.83 -27.15
C SER A 77 -19.18 1.09 -27.97
N GLU A 78 -19.26 0.97 -29.29
CA GLU A 78 -18.13 1.21 -30.19
C GLU A 78 -17.55 2.62 -30.01
N SER A 79 -18.40 3.65 -29.96
CA SER A 79 -17.98 5.05 -29.77
C SER A 79 -17.32 5.28 -28.40
N GLN A 80 -17.77 4.59 -27.34
CA GLN A 80 -17.14 4.64 -26.03
C GLN A 80 -15.75 3.98 -26.04
N ARG A 81 -15.61 2.83 -26.72
CA ARG A 81 -14.32 2.14 -26.87
C ARG A 81 -13.31 3.01 -27.62
N GLU A 82 -13.71 3.63 -28.73
CA GLU A 82 -12.85 4.54 -29.47
C GLU A 82 -12.43 5.76 -28.63
N ARG A 83 -13.37 6.34 -27.88
CA ARG A 83 -13.08 7.44 -26.95
C ARG A 83 -12.08 6.99 -25.88
N PHE A 84 -12.27 5.81 -25.31
CA PHE A 84 -11.38 5.25 -24.29
C PHE A 84 -9.96 5.07 -24.83
N ILE A 85 -9.79 4.45 -26.00
CA ILE A 85 -8.49 4.27 -26.66
C ILE A 85 -7.82 5.62 -26.94
N ARG A 86 -8.57 6.62 -27.40
CA ARG A 86 -8.05 7.97 -27.65
C ARG A 86 -7.54 8.64 -26.37
N LEU A 87 -8.28 8.52 -25.28
CA LEU A 87 -7.89 9.04 -23.97
C LEU A 87 -6.65 8.32 -23.43
N LEU A 88 -6.56 6.99 -23.59
CA LEU A 88 -5.37 6.21 -23.21
C LEU A 88 -4.13 6.67 -23.98
N ARG A 89 -4.24 6.88 -25.29
CA ARG A 89 -3.14 7.42 -26.10
C ARG A 89 -2.70 8.81 -25.62
N GLN A 90 -3.65 9.68 -25.27
CA GLN A 90 -3.34 10.99 -24.68
C GLN A 90 -2.66 10.87 -23.31
N MET A 91 -3.07 9.88 -22.50
CA MET A 91 -2.44 9.60 -21.20
C MET A 91 -0.97 9.22 -21.38
N VAL A 92 -0.69 8.23 -22.23
CA VAL A 92 0.68 7.77 -22.52
C VAL A 92 1.51 8.92 -23.13
N GLY A 93 0.94 9.67 -24.08
CA GLY A 93 1.60 10.85 -24.65
C GLY A 93 1.94 11.90 -23.59
N THR A 94 1.06 12.13 -22.62
CA THR A 94 1.30 13.07 -21.51
C THR A 94 2.38 12.54 -20.56
N ALA A 95 2.34 11.26 -20.20
CA ALA A 95 3.31 10.62 -19.29
C ALA A 95 4.74 10.69 -19.83
N THR A 96 4.89 10.46 -21.13
CA THR A 96 6.18 10.41 -21.85
C THR A 96 6.71 11.78 -22.28
N ASN A 97 5.89 12.83 -22.27
CA ASN A 97 6.28 14.16 -22.73
C ASN A 97 7.28 14.83 -21.77
N ARG A 98 8.56 14.84 -22.16
CA ARG A 98 9.66 15.39 -21.35
C ARG A 98 9.59 16.88 -21.10
N ASN A 99 8.83 17.63 -21.90
CA ASN A 99 8.70 19.10 -21.77
C ASN A 99 7.80 19.50 -20.58
N TYR A 100 6.98 18.59 -20.07
CA TYR A 100 6.18 18.85 -18.88
C TYR A 100 6.92 18.45 -17.62
N SER A 101 6.84 19.30 -16.59
CA SER A 101 7.26 18.92 -15.23
C SER A 101 6.44 17.73 -14.72
N LYS A 102 6.99 16.97 -13.77
CA LYS A 102 6.30 15.83 -13.13
C LYS A 102 4.94 16.24 -12.55
N SER A 103 4.88 17.38 -11.86
CA SER A 103 3.63 17.94 -11.32
C SER A 103 2.62 18.30 -12.41
N THR A 104 3.07 18.88 -13.53
CA THR A 104 2.20 19.20 -14.68
C THR A 104 1.64 17.94 -15.31
N ARG A 105 2.48 16.89 -15.49
CA ARG A 105 2.03 15.60 -15.99
C ARG A 105 1.00 14.98 -15.07
N ARG A 106 1.24 14.93 -13.75
CA ARG A 106 0.26 14.46 -12.76
C ARG A 106 -1.07 15.19 -12.84
N LYS A 107 -1.05 16.53 -12.86
CA LYS A 107 -2.28 17.34 -12.94
C LYS A 107 -3.08 17.03 -14.21
N LYS A 108 -2.42 16.94 -15.37
CA LYS A 108 -3.06 16.56 -16.63
C LYS A 108 -3.52 15.10 -16.63
N GLY A 109 -2.72 14.22 -16.04
CA GLY A 109 -2.99 12.81 -15.85
C GLY A 109 -4.26 12.58 -15.06
N LYS A 110 -4.44 13.25 -13.91
CA LYS A 110 -5.67 13.18 -13.11
C LYS A 110 -6.92 13.46 -13.94
N VAL A 111 -6.93 14.55 -14.72
CA VAL A 111 -8.06 14.90 -15.59
C VAL A 111 -8.33 13.84 -16.66
N LEU A 112 -7.28 13.22 -17.21
CA LEU A 112 -7.41 12.15 -18.19
C LEU A 112 -7.90 10.85 -17.53
N ALA A 113 -7.43 10.52 -16.33
CA ALA A 113 -7.83 9.34 -15.55
C ALA A 113 -9.31 9.43 -15.15
N GLU A 114 -9.78 10.59 -14.72
CA GLU A 114 -11.21 10.82 -14.45
C GLU A 114 -12.06 10.56 -15.69
N LYS A 115 -11.67 11.08 -16.86
CA LYS A 115 -12.39 10.85 -18.13
C LYS A 115 -12.34 9.38 -18.57
N LEU A 116 -11.21 8.71 -18.35
CA LEU A 116 -11.06 7.28 -18.62
C LEU A 116 -11.99 6.47 -17.73
N PHE A 117 -12.01 6.76 -16.43
CA PHE A 117 -12.90 6.14 -15.46
C PHE A 117 -14.36 6.35 -15.84
N ASP A 118 -14.79 7.59 -16.09
CA ASP A 118 -16.19 7.90 -16.44
C ASP A 118 -16.62 7.21 -17.75
N THR A 119 -15.68 7.02 -18.70
CA THR A 119 -15.96 6.30 -19.94
C THR A 119 -16.05 4.80 -19.72
N PHE A 120 -15.13 4.22 -18.94
CA PHE A 120 -15.02 2.77 -18.74
C PHE A 120 -16.05 2.22 -17.74
N SER A 121 -16.45 3.02 -16.76
CA SER A 121 -17.49 2.69 -15.76
C SER A 121 -18.91 2.93 -16.25
N ALA A 122 -19.10 3.45 -17.46
CA ALA A 122 -20.43 3.74 -18.00
C ALA A 122 -21.32 2.50 -18.00
N GLY A 123 -22.47 2.58 -17.33
CA GLY A 123 -23.43 1.47 -17.22
C GLY A 123 -23.07 0.42 -16.17
N LEU A 124 -22.02 0.64 -15.37
CA LEU A 124 -21.67 -0.20 -14.22
C LEU A 124 -22.07 0.49 -12.92
N GLU A 125 -22.53 -0.31 -11.95
CA GLU A 125 -22.68 0.14 -10.57
C GLU A 125 -21.34 -0.04 -9.85
N ILE A 126 -20.66 1.08 -9.58
CA ILE A 126 -19.34 1.07 -8.93
C ILE A 126 -19.49 1.55 -7.49
N LYS A 127 -19.08 0.71 -6.55
CA LYS A 127 -18.90 1.10 -5.15
C LYS A 127 -17.55 1.81 -5.01
N ASP A 128 -17.59 3.02 -4.50
CA ASP A 128 -16.43 3.90 -4.32
C ASP A 128 -15.93 3.93 -2.86
N VAL A 129 -16.49 3.09 -2.00
CA VAL A 129 -16.11 2.98 -0.58
C VAL A 129 -15.79 1.54 -0.23
N VAL A 130 -14.69 1.34 0.50
CA VAL A 130 -14.38 0.11 1.23
C VAL A 130 -14.51 0.40 2.72
N TYR A 131 -15.16 -0.50 3.44
CA TYR A 131 -15.31 -0.39 4.90
C TYR A 131 -14.13 -1.11 5.56
N TYR A 132 -13.44 -0.41 6.45
CA TYR A 132 -12.43 -1.00 7.34
C TYR A 132 -13.10 -1.70 8.52
N ASP A 133 -14.06 -1.02 9.13
CA ASP A 133 -14.98 -1.54 10.14
C ASP A 133 -16.39 -0.97 9.86
N GLU A 134 -17.32 -1.09 10.82
CA GLU A 134 -18.70 -0.61 10.65
C GLU A 134 -18.82 0.92 10.46
N GLU A 135 -17.85 1.70 10.96
CA GLU A 135 -17.90 3.17 11.01
C GLU A 135 -16.84 3.81 10.08
N THR A 136 -15.70 3.14 9.92
CA THR A 136 -14.52 3.66 9.23
C THR A 136 -14.55 3.30 7.75
N LYS A 137 -14.60 4.33 6.91
CA LYS A 137 -14.67 4.23 5.45
C LYS A 137 -13.36 4.65 4.82
N ILE A 138 -12.92 3.88 3.83
CA ILE A 138 -11.84 4.23 2.90
C ILE A 138 -12.49 4.64 1.58
N GLN A 139 -12.37 5.91 1.23
CA GLN A 139 -12.89 6.47 -0.01
C GLN A 139 -11.92 6.17 -1.15
N LEU A 140 -12.40 5.46 -2.17
CA LEU A 140 -11.62 5.08 -3.33
C LEU A 140 -11.51 6.23 -4.34
N SER A 141 -10.28 6.55 -4.72
CA SER A 141 -10.02 7.53 -5.78
C SER A 141 -10.41 6.97 -7.16
N LYS A 142 -10.80 7.83 -8.09
CA LYS A 142 -11.11 7.43 -9.48
C LYS A 142 -9.91 6.77 -10.17
N ASP A 143 -8.69 7.20 -9.85
CA ASP A 143 -7.46 6.57 -10.34
C ASP A 143 -7.35 5.13 -9.84
N PHE A 144 -7.54 4.89 -8.53
CA PHE A 144 -7.51 3.56 -7.94
C PHE A 144 -8.62 2.67 -8.53
N LEU A 145 -9.85 3.18 -8.62
CA LEU A 145 -10.99 2.47 -9.21
C LEU A 145 -10.75 2.14 -10.70
N LEU A 146 -10.24 3.09 -11.49
CA LEU A 146 -9.89 2.85 -12.89
C LEU A 146 -8.88 1.71 -13.01
N MET A 147 -7.85 1.71 -12.17
CA MET A 147 -6.86 0.64 -12.18
C MET A 147 -7.48 -0.70 -11.78
N THR A 148 -8.33 -0.75 -10.75
CA THR A 148 -9.04 -2.00 -10.37
C THR A 148 -9.90 -2.54 -11.51
N LEU A 149 -10.61 -1.66 -12.24
CA LEU A 149 -11.45 -2.03 -13.37
C LEU A 149 -10.63 -2.56 -14.55
N LEU A 150 -9.51 -1.91 -14.88
CA LEU A 150 -8.63 -2.31 -15.98
C LEU A 150 -7.99 -3.69 -15.72
N HIS A 151 -7.62 -3.96 -14.47
CA HIS A 151 -7.03 -5.22 -14.04
C HIS A 151 -8.08 -6.27 -13.64
N GLN A 152 -9.38 -5.91 -13.69
CA GLN A 152 -10.51 -6.74 -13.28
C GLN A 152 -10.34 -7.33 -11.87
N ARG A 153 -9.80 -6.54 -10.95
CA ARG A 153 -9.67 -6.87 -9.53
C ARG A 153 -10.66 -6.08 -8.71
N THR A 154 -11.06 -6.60 -7.57
CA THR A 154 -11.79 -5.80 -6.58
C THR A 154 -10.81 -4.90 -5.82
N PRO A 155 -11.26 -3.73 -5.32
CA PRO A 155 -10.45 -2.89 -4.44
C PRO A 155 -9.93 -3.64 -3.21
N ILE A 156 -10.76 -4.50 -2.61
CA ILE A 156 -10.41 -5.28 -1.40
C ILE A 156 -9.26 -6.25 -1.67
N GLU A 157 -9.32 -7.01 -2.78
CA GLU A 157 -8.23 -7.95 -3.15
C GLU A 157 -6.88 -7.22 -3.23
N LEU A 158 -6.86 -6.03 -3.82
CA LEU A 158 -5.63 -5.27 -4.00
C LEU A 158 -5.15 -4.58 -2.73
N LEU A 159 -6.05 -4.03 -1.91
CA LEU A 159 -5.66 -3.48 -0.61
C LEU A 159 -5.09 -4.58 0.28
N ASN A 160 -5.71 -5.76 0.32
CA ASN A 160 -5.18 -6.92 1.06
C ASN A 160 -3.81 -7.35 0.54
N ALA A 161 -3.62 -7.39 -0.78
CA ALA A 161 -2.33 -7.73 -1.38
C ALA A 161 -1.25 -6.67 -1.06
N ILE A 162 -1.58 -5.39 -1.10
CA ILE A 162 -0.67 -4.30 -0.72
C ILE A 162 -0.24 -4.42 0.75
N MET A 163 -1.20 -4.62 1.67
CA MET A 163 -0.91 -4.79 3.10
C MET A 163 0.02 -5.97 3.35
N LYS A 164 -0.17 -7.10 2.64
CA LYS A 164 0.69 -8.29 2.73
C LYS A 164 2.14 -8.04 2.32
N ARG A 165 2.44 -6.91 1.67
CA ARG A 165 3.78 -6.50 1.27
C ARG A 165 4.49 -5.62 2.26
N ILE A 166 3.87 -5.31 3.39
CA ILE A 166 4.45 -4.46 4.41
C ILE A 166 4.77 -5.33 5.62
N SER A 167 6.06 -5.62 5.80
CA SER A 167 6.59 -6.30 6.97
C SER A 167 7.88 -5.62 7.40
N TYR A 168 7.84 -4.96 8.56
CA TYR A 168 9.02 -4.30 9.10
C TYR A 168 10.09 -5.31 9.54
N ALA A 169 9.66 -6.50 9.99
CA ALA A 169 10.55 -7.61 10.29
C ALA A 169 11.35 -8.05 9.05
N GLU A 170 10.67 -8.23 7.92
CA GLU A 170 11.32 -8.57 6.65
C GLU A 170 12.27 -7.47 6.18
N LEU A 171 11.83 -6.21 6.20
CA LEU A 171 12.69 -5.08 5.83
C LEU A 171 13.98 -5.06 6.67
N GLY A 172 13.84 -5.10 8.00
CA GLY A 172 14.99 -5.06 8.91
C GLY A 172 15.94 -6.23 8.71
N ALA A 173 15.41 -7.45 8.55
CA ALA A 173 16.23 -8.65 8.35
C ALA A 173 17.04 -8.56 7.04
N ARG A 174 16.38 -8.17 5.94
CA ARG A 174 17.03 -8.01 4.63
C ARG A 174 18.10 -6.94 4.64
N VAL A 175 17.83 -5.76 5.21
CA VAL A 175 18.81 -4.68 5.32
C VAL A 175 20.03 -5.12 6.14
N HIS A 176 19.82 -5.80 7.27
CA HIS A 176 20.92 -6.26 8.10
C HIS A 176 21.73 -7.41 7.51
N LEU A 177 21.14 -8.18 6.58
CA LEU A 177 21.81 -9.24 5.82
C LEU A 177 22.34 -8.76 4.45
N LYS A 178 22.07 -7.52 4.05
CA LYS A 178 22.39 -6.98 2.71
C LYS A 178 21.74 -7.79 1.58
N GLN A 179 20.47 -8.14 1.78
CA GLN A 179 19.62 -8.91 0.85
C GLN A 179 18.36 -8.10 0.49
N GLU A 180 18.53 -6.79 0.28
CA GLU A 180 17.44 -5.89 -0.04
C GLU A 180 16.84 -6.19 -1.41
N ASP A 181 15.53 -6.47 -1.42
CA ASP A 181 14.73 -6.53 -2.65
C ASP A 181 13.84 -5.29 -2.71
N TYR A 182 13.68 -4.73 -3.92
CA TYR A 182 12.83 -3.55 -4.10
C TYR A 182 11.36 -3.92 -3.88
N ASN A 183 10.71 -3.22 -2.95
CA ASN A 183 9.30 -3.38 -2.60
C ASN A 183 8.65 -1.98 -2.47
N PRO A 184 7.89 -1.51 -3.48
CA PRO A 184 7.29 -0.19 -3.51
C PRO A 184 6.31 0.07 -2.35
N ALA A 185 5.55 -0.95 -1.93
CA ALA A 185 4.61 -0.83 -0.82
C ALA A 185 5.36 -0.55 0.49
N MET A 186 6.44 -1.30 0.73
CA MET A 186 7.30 -1.08 1.90
C MET A 186 8.03 0.26 1.82
N VAL A 187 8.50 0.67 0.64
CA VAL A 187 9.16 1.98 0.46
C VAL A 187 8.18 3.12 0.72
N PHE A 188 6.93 3.02 0.24
CA PHE A 188 5.88 3.98 0.55
C PHE A 188 5.60 4.01 2.06
N PHE A 189 5.48 2.84 2.70
CA PHE A 189 5.31 2.74 4.15
C PHE A 189 6.45 3.42 4.92
N THR A 190 7.71 3.23 4.52
CA THR A 190 8.85 3.93 5.13
C THR A 190 8.74 5.46 5.00
N ARG A 191 8.22 6.00 3.87
CA ARG A 191 7.95 7.44 3.76
C ARG A 191 6.90 7.90 4.77
N VAL A 192 5.85 7.11 4.96
CA VAL A 192 4.83 7.39 5.98
C VAL A 192 5.44 7.35 7.38
N MET A 193 6.30 6.37 7.68
CA MET A 193 7.06 6.31 8.93
C MET A 193 7.96 7.53 9.14
N GLU A 194 8.48 8.13 8.07
CA GLU A 194 9.26 9.38 8.11
C GLU A 194 8.39 10.64 8.28
N GLY A 195 7.05 10.51 8.31
CA GLY A 195 6.10 11.61 8.53
C GLY A 195 5.27 12.00 7.30
N TYR A 196 5.44 11.32 6.16
CA TYR A 196 4.65 11.61 4.97
C TYR A 196 3.14 11.41 5.23
N GLY A 197 2.33 12.35 4.74
CA GLY A 197 0.88 12.35 4.91
C GLY A 197 0.39 12.84 6.27
N GLY A 198 1.26 13.02 7.26
CA GLY A 198 0.89 13.56 8.57
C GLY A 198 -0.14 12.71 9.33
N ILE A 199 -0.15 11.39 9.08
CA ILE A 199 -1.11 10.45 9.70
C ILE A 199 -0.57 9.74 10.94
N ARG A 200 0.65 10.06 11.37
CA ARG A 200 1.27 9.45 12.55
C ARG A 200 0.72 10.09 13.82
N ASP A 201 0.55 9.29 14.86
CA ASP A 201 0.19 9.78 16.20
C ASP A 201 1.41 10.43 16.87
N GLU A 202 1.55 11.75 16.70
CA GLU A 202 2.66 12.53 17.29
C GLU A 202 2.71 12.42 18.82
N THR A 203 1.56 12.28 19.49
CA THR A 203 1.54 12.14 20.96
C THR A 203 2.18 10.82 21.38
N TYR A 204 1.86 9.74 20.68
CA TYR A 204 2.51 8.45 20.90
C TYR A 204 4.00 8.49 20.56
N LEU A 205 4.42 9.18 19.50
CA LEU A 205 5.83 9.27 19.12
C LEU A 205 6.70 10.04 20.13
N GLU A 206 6.10 10.92 20.92
CA GLU A 206 6.77 11.61 22.01
C GLU A 206 6.80 10.80 23.32
N SER A 207 6.04 9.70 23.38
CA SER A 207 5.90 8.86 24.58
C SER A 207 7.16 8.10 24.95
N GLU A 208 7.27 7.72 26.22
CA GLU A 208 8.36 6.88 26.72
C GLU A 208 8.34 5.48 26.11
N ALA A 209 7.15 4.91 25.89
CA ALA A 209 6.98 3.60 25.27
C ALA A 209 7.61 3.56 23.87
N PHE A 210 7.41 4.61 23.06
CA PHE A 210 8.02 4.70 21.74
C PHE A 210 9.55 4.85 21.81
N LYS A 211 10.08 5.61 22.77
CA LYS A 211 11.54 5.73 22.97
C LYS A 211 12.18 4.39 23.35
N ILE A 212 11.56 3.64 24.25
CA ILE A 212 12.01 2.29 24.63
C ILE A 212 12.00 1.36 23.42
N PHE A 213 10.94 1.40 22.62
CA PHE A 213 10.87 0.64 21.37
C PHE A 213 12.01 1.03 20.40
N LEU A 214 12.28 2.33 20.22
CA LEU A 214 13.37 2.78 19.35
C LEU A 214 14.75 2.32 19.84
N MET A 215 15.00 2.35 21.16
CA MET A 215 16.24 1.84 21.74
C MET A 215 16.40 0.34 21.47
N ASP A 216 15.33 -0.43 21.69
CA ASP A 216 15.34 -1.87 21.41
C ASP A 216 15.59 -2.17 19.94
N LEU A 217 14.96 -1.40 19.04
CA LEU A 217 15.12 -1.54 17.59
C LEU A 217 16.56 -1.29 17.13
N GLN A 218 17.28 -0.33 17.73
CA GLN A 218 18.68 -0.06 17.42
C GLN A 218 19.60 -1.25 17.71
N GLU A 219 19.22 -2.10 18.67
CA GLU A 219 20.00 -3.28 19.06
C GLU A 219 19.73 -4.52 18.19
N PHE A 220 18.69 -4.51 17.34
CA PHE A 220 18.26 -5.70 16.56
C PHE A 220 19.40 -6.31 15.76
N ARG A 221 20.22 -5.49 15.11
CA ARG A 221 21.33 -5.99 14.28
C ARG A 221 22.36 -6.74 15.12
N ALA A 222 22.72 -6.19 16.27
CA ALA A 222 23.73 -6.78 17.16
C ALA A 222 23.17 -8.01 17.88
N ARG A 223 21.97 -7.90 18.45
CA ARG A 223 21.32 -8.96 19.23
C ARG A 223 21.09 -10.22 18.41
N TYR A 224 20.65 -10.07 17.17
CA TYR A 224 20.31 -11.20 16.30
C TYR A 224 21.39 -11.48 15.25
N PHE A 225 22.61 -11.00 15.45
CA PHE A 225 23.72 -11.13 14.50
C PHE A 225 24.01 -12.59 14.09
N PHE A 226 23.78 -13.55 15.00
CA PHE A 226 24.06 -14.98 14.79
C PHE A 226 23.09 -15.67 13.81
N TYR A 227 21.88 -15.13 13.62
CA TYR A 227 20.90 -15.65 12.67
C TYR A 227 21.26 -15.18 11.25
N ARG A 228 22.01 -16.00 10.51
CA ARG A 228 22.51 -15.67 9.15
C ARG A 228 21.54 -16.03 8.03
N ASN A 229 20.59 -16.93 8.30
CA ASN A 229 19.51 -17.27 7.39
C ASN A 229 18.44 -16.16 7.45
N LEU A 230 17.87 -15.81 6.30
CA LEU A 230 16.88 -14.75 6.19
C LEU A 230 15.58 -15.10 6.93
N GLU A 231 15.05 -16.31 6.74
CA GLU A 231 13.79 -16.76 7.35
C GLU A 231 13.92 -16.80 8.88
N ASP A 232 15.02 -17.35 9.39
CA ASP A 232 15.28 -17.37 10.84
C ASP A 232 15.37 -15.95 11.40
N ARG A 233 16.06 -15.03 10.71
CA ARG A 233 16.17 -13.64 11.17
C ARG A 233 14.84 -12.91 11.11
N ILE A 234 14.04 -13.14 10.08
CA ILE A 234 12.67 -12.59 9.97
C ILE A 234 11.82 -13.09 11.14
N TYR A 235 11.87 -14.38 11.45
CA TYR A 235 11.15 -14.97 12.58
C TYR A 235 11.52 -14.28 13.89
N MET A 236 12.81 -14.17 14.20
CA MET A 236 13.26 -13.48 15.42
C MET A 236 12.83 -12.02 15.48
N TYR A 237 12.81 -11.32 14.34
CA TYR A 237 12.38 -9.92 14.29
C TYR A 237 10.88 -9.81 14.49
N ARG A 238 10.08 -10.71 13.91
CA ARG A 238 8.64 -10.76 14.14
C ARG A 238 8.31 -10.96 15.60
N GLU A 239 8.92 -11.96 16.25
CA GLU A 239 8.69 -12.21 17.69
C GLU A 239 9.00 -10.97 18.53
N ARG A 240 10.15 -10.33 18.30
CA ARG A 240 10.53 -9.17 19.10
C ARG A 240 9.67 -7.94 18.83
N LEU A 241 9.26 -7.71 17.59
CA LEU A 241 8.36 -6.61 17.24
C LEU A 241 6.96 -6.84 17.81
N GLU A 242 6.49 -8.08 17.83
CA GLU A 242 5.24 -8.47 18.48
C GLU A 242 5.30 -8.22 19.99
N GLU A 243 6.37 -8.60 20.68
CA GLU A 243 6.58 -8.28 22.10
C GLU A 243 6.51 -6.77 22.37
N ASN A 244 7.21 -5.97 21.56
CA ASN A 244 7.16 -4.51 21.68
C ASN A 244 5.75 -3.97 21.45
N TYR A 245 5.04 -4.51 20.48
CA TYR A 245 3.68 -4.10 20.17
C TYR A 245 2.71 -4.39 21.32
N GLN A 246 2.84 -5.55 21.96
CA GLN A 246 2.03 -5.90 23.13
C GLN A 246 2.33 -5.00 24.33
N ARG A 247 3.60 -4.65 24.56
CA ARG A 247 4.00 -3.69 25.61
C ARG A 247 3.40 -2.30 25.41
N ILE A 248 3.36 -1.84 24.16
CA ILE A 248 2.75 -0.54 23.81
C ILE A 248 1.24 -0.58 24.01
N LYS A 249 0.57 -1.66 23.60
CA LYS A 249 -0.88 -1.81 23.77
C LYS A 249 -1.31 -2.01 25.22
N ASN A 250 -0.46 -2.57 26.06
CA ASN A 250 -0.77 -2.88 27.45
C ASN A 250 0.39 -2.47 28.38
N PRO A 251 0.49 -1.18 28.74
CA PRO A 251 1.62 -0.65 29.51
C PRO A 251 1.72 -1.23 30.93
N TYR A 252 0.66 -1.86 31.45
CA TYR A 252 0.60 -2.44 32.79
C TYR A 252 1.16 -3.89 32.87
N LEU A 253 1.55 -4.51 31.76
CA LEU A 253 2.15 -5.87 31.77
C LEU A 253 3.62 -5.90 32.25
N ASN A 254 4.25 -4.75 32.49
CA ASN A 254 5.66 -4.67 32.91
C ASN A 254 5.84 -4.28 34.39
N GLU A 255 4.80 -4.27 35.22
CA GLU A 255 4.94 -4.00 36.67
C GLU A 255 5.57 -5.18 37.47
N ASP A 256 5.86 -6.33 36.83
CA ASP A 256 6.33 -7.56 37.52
C ASP A 256 7.77 -7.99 37.18
N TYR A 257 8.65 -7.08 36.79
CA TYR A 257 10.10 -7.38 36.72
C TYR A 257 10.91 -6.39 37.56
N ASP A 258 10.84 -6.59 38.88
CA ASP A 258 11.90 -6.23 39.86
C ASP A 258 13.00 -7.31 39.90
#